data_AF-A0A929NP15-F1
#
_entry.id   AF-A0A929NP15-F1
#
_cell.length_a   1.000
_cell.length_b   1.000
_cell.length_c   1.000
_cell.angle_alpha   90.00
_cell.angle_beta   90.00
_cell.angle_gamma   90.00
#
_symmetry.space_group_name_H-M   'P 1'
#
loop_
_entity.id
_entity.type
_entity.pdbx_description
1 polymer ?
#
loop_
_entity_poly.entity_id
_entity_poly.type
_entity_poly.pdbx_seq_one_letter_code
_entity_poly.pdbx_strand_id
1 'polypeptide(L)'
;FSGSMTWLEFNPTWTVPPTIAKLDILPKARQDPEYLANRNIRVFAGWLDDSPELASSAIDWSAVDAKRIPFRFRQDPGPANALGRVKFMFPNRFNVYLHDTPSRELFNKTVRSFSSGCVRAENPLGLAEYLTADLPGWDRKRIENVIASRKTTVVKLARPLPVHLTYSTVWFGEGGTIHFRDDVYARDDLMYQALFGYPPSRKQVPQDR
;
A
#
# COMPACT_ATOMS: atom_id res chain seq x y z
N PHE A 1 -0.91 -16.02 -1.79
CA PHE A 1 0.17 -16.41 -0.87
C PHE A 1 -0.30 -16.22 0.57
N SER A 2 0.39 -16.83 1.52
CA SER A 2 0.07 -16.73 2.94
C SER A 2 1.20 -16.04 3.71
N GLY A 3 0.86 -15.32 4.76
CA GLY A 3 1.80 -14.73 5.72
C GLY A 3 1.17 -14.69 7.11
N SER A 4 1.95 -14.29 8.10
CA SER A 4 1.47 -14.11 9.47
C SER A 4 1.63 -12.66 9.88
N MET A 5 0.53 -11.99 10.18
CA MET A 5 0.53 -10.65 10.74
C MET A 5 1.03 -10.71 12.17
N THR A 6 2.04 -9.92 12.48
CA THR A 6 2.79 -10.02 13.74
C THR A 6 2.85 -8.70 14.49
N TRP A 7 2.72 -7.56 13.79
CA TRP A 7 2.59 -6.25 14.42
C TRP A 7 1.83 -5.26 13.55
N LEU A 8 1.40 -4.17 14.19
CA LEU A 8 0.93 -2.98 13.53
C LEU A 8 1.80 -1.78 13.92
N GLU A 9 1.85 -0.79 13.05
CA GLU A 9 2.61 0.44 13.21
C GLU A 9 1.66 1.63 13.06
N PHE A 10 1.41 2.33 14.16
CA PHE A 10 0.66 3.59 14.15
C PHE A 10 1.57 4.74 13.77
N ASN A 11 1.02 5.71 13.05
CA ASN A 11 1.75 6.87 12.51
C ASN A 11 3.04 6.42 11.78
N PRO A 12 2.93 5.53 10.77
CA PRO A 12 4.10 5.02 10.08
C PRO A 12 4.81 6.14 9.30
N THR A 13 6.11 6.01 9.15
CA THR A 13 6.81 6.71 8.06
C THR A 13 6.58 5.96 6.74
N TRP A 14 6.65 6.67 5.62
CA TRP A 14 6.59 6.04 4.31
C TRP A 14 7.85 6.30 3.51
N THR A 15 8.66 5.27 3.32
CA THR A 15 9.78 5.30 2.37
C THR A 15 9.22 5.13 0.95
N VAL A 16 9.41 6.16 0.12
CA VAL A 16 8.83 6.21 -1.22
C VAL A 16 9.55 5.22 -2.14
N PRO A 17 8.83 4.30 -2.81
CA PRO A 17 9.45 3.38 -3.77
C PRO A 17 10.06 4.13 -4.97
N PRO A 18 11.16 3.63 -5.57
CA PRO A 18 11.81 4.29 -6.71
C PRO A 18 10.87 4.63 -7.88
N THR A 19 9.92 3.73 -8.19
CA THR A 19 8.94 3.96 -9.25
C THR A 19 8.03 5.16 -8.94
N ILE A 20 7.61 5.34 -7.69
CA ILE A 20 6.80 6.50 -7.27
C ILE A 20 7.64 7.76 -7.18
N ALA A 21 8.88 7.65 -6.71
CA ALA A 21 9.82 8.76 -6.72
C ALA A 21 9.98 9.33 -8.14
N LYS A 22 10.09 8.44 -9.15
CA LYS A 22 10.22 8.80 -10.56
C LYS A 22 8.93 9.33 -11.19
N LEU A 23 7.82 8.64 -11.01
CA LEU A 23 6.58 8.92 -11.75
C LEU A 23 5.70 9.98 -11.10
N ASP A 24 5.86 10.23 -9.80
CA ASP A 24 4.97 11.11 -9.05
C ASP A 24 5.74 12.24 -8.33
N ILE A 25 6.73 11.89 -7.50
CA ILE A 25 7.42 12.87 -6.65
C ILE A 25 8.28 13.84 -7.48
N LEU A 26 9.16 13.33 -8.34
CA LEU A 26 10.09 14.16 -9.11
C LEU A 26 9.36 15.16 -10.04
N PRO A 27 8.33 14.77 -10.81
CA PRO A 27 7.56 15.74 -11.61
C PRO A 27 6.96 16.87 -10.78
N LYS A 28 6.42 16.57 -9.60
CA LYS A 28 5.80 17.57 -8.71
C LYS A 28 6.84 18.48 -8.05
N ALA A 29 7.97 17.91 -7.60
CA ALA A 29 9.07 18.69 -7.04
C ALA A 29 9.72 19.66 -8.06
N ARG A 30 9.70 19.31 -9.36
CA ARG A 30 10.14 20.21 -10.44
C ARG A 30 9.17 21.37 -10.69
N GLN A 31 7.87 21.13 -10.52
CA GLN A 31 6.84 22.15 -10.76
C GLN A 31 6.70 23.09 -9.56
N ASP A 32 6.83 22.56 -8.35
CA ASP A 32 6.66 23.29 -7.10
C ASP A 32 7.79 22.92 -6.12
N PRO A 33 8.75 23.84 -5.88
CA PRO A 33 9.84 23.63 -4.93
C PRO A 33 9.37 23.38 -3.48
N GLU A 34 8.16 23.82 -3.11
CA GLU A 34 7.60 23.62 -1.77
C GLU A 34 6.83 22.31 -1.63
N TYR A 35 6.59 21.58 -2.73
CA TYR A 35 5.78 20.37 -2.76
C TYR A 35 6.18 19.35 -1.68
N LEU A 36 7.49 19.09 -1.55
CA LEU A 36 8.01 18.12 -0.58
C LEU A 36 7.78 18.58 0.86
N ALA A 37 8.07 19.84 1.17
CA ALA A 37 7.86 20.41 2.50
C ALA A 37 6.38 20.39 2.89
N ASN A 38 5.50 20.84 1.98
CA ASN A 38 4.05 20.86 2.18
C ASN A 38 3.44 19.46 2.39
N ARG A 39 4.13 18.42 1.94
CA ARG A 39 3.73 17.01 2.12
C ARG A 39 4.49 16.28 3.22
N ASN A 40 5.32 16.97 4.00
CA ASN A 40 6.21 16.39 5.01
C ASN A 40 7.12 15.29 4.44
N ILE A 41 7.62 15.48 3.22
CA ILE A 41 8.54 14.57 2.55
C ILE A 41 9.96 15.10 2.75
N ARG A 42 10.79 14.28 3.39
CA ARG A 42 12.22 14.53 3.58
C ARG A 42 13.03 13.85 2.49
N VAL A 43 14.20 14.41 2.21
CA VAL A 43 15.12 13.92 1.20
C VAL A 43 16.41 13.47 1.88
N PHE A 44 16.90 12.29 1.54
CA PHE A 44 18.17 11.75 2.04
C PHE A 44 19.11 11.47 0.87
N ALA A 45 20.41 11.69 1.09
CA ALA A 45 21.45 11.52 0.07
C ALA A 45 21.65 10.05 -0.40
N GLY A 46 21.01 9.09 0.25
CA GLY A 46 21.16 7.67 -0.06
C GLY A 46 20.16 6.79 0.69
N TRP A 47 20.31 5.48 0.49
CA TRP A 47 19.43 4.44 1.05
C TRP A 47 19.93 3.85 2.38
N LEU A 48 21.16 4.17 2.78
CA LEU A 48 21.69 3.77 4.07
C LEU A 48 20.96 4.52 5.20
N ASP A 49 20.82 3.89 6.36
CA ASP A 49 20.07 4.47 7.48
C ASP A 49 20.69 5.75 8.03
N ASP A 50 22.01 5.88 7.95
CA ASP A 50 22.81 7.04 8.35
C ASP A 50 23.01 8.07 7.22
N SER A 51 22.39 7.87 6.05
CA SER A 51 22.50 8.82 4.94
C SER A 51 22.02 10.21 5.39
N PRO A 52 22.79 11.29 5.14
CA PRO A 52 22.44 12.61 5.61
C PRO A 52 21.15 13.11 4.98
N GLU A 53 20.35 13.82 5.77
CA GLU A 53 19.18 14.56 5.29
C GLU A 53 19.66 15.76 4.47
N LEU A 54 19.01 15.98 3.32
CA LEU A 54 19.28 17.09 2.42
C LEU A 54 18.12 18.08 2.48
N ALA A 55 18.44 19.37 2.56
CA ALA A 55 17.44 20.42 2.41
C ALA A 55 16.88 20.39 0.97
N SER A 56 15.57 20.22 0.83
CA SER A 56 14.90 20.19 -0.48
C SER A 56 15.18 21.44 -1.33
N SER A 57 15.29 22.61 -0.69
CA SER A 57 15.59 23.89 -1.33
C SER A 57 17.01 24.01 -1.87
N ALA A 58 17.94 23.16 -1.41
CA ALA A 58 19.32 23.12 -1.88
C ALA A 58 19.52 22.22 -3.12
N ILE A 59 18.45 21.55 -3.58
CA ILE A 59 18.49 20.62 -4.71
C ILE A 59 17.86 21.27 -5.93
N ASP A 60 18.60 21.35 -7.03
CA ASP A 60 18.03 21.69 -8.34
C ASP A 60 17.27 20.48 -8.91
N TRP A 61 15.97 20.41 -8.64
CA TRP A 61 15.08 19.33 -9.11
C TRP A 61 14.99 19.24 -10.63
N SER A 62 15.23 20.33 -11.36
CA SER A 62 15.18 20.35 -12.82
C SER A 62 16.34 19.57 -13.44
N ALA A 63 17.51 19.60 -12.80
CA ALA A 63 18.73 18.92 -13.23
C ALA A 63 18.79 17.43 -12.84
N VAL A 64 17.90 16.96 -11.95
CA VAL A 64 17.89 15.54 -11.51
C VAL A 64 17.48 14.62 -12.66
N ASP A 65 18.29 13.62 -13.01
CA ASP A 65 17.92 12.61 -14.01
C ASP A 65 16.83 11.66 -13.48
N ALA A 66 15.69 11.61 -14.16
CA ALA A 66 14.56 10.73 -13.83
C ALA A 66 14.88 9.24 -14.01
N LYS A 67 15.91 8.87 -14.78
CA LYS A 67 16.38 7.49 -14.90
C LYS A 67 17.22 7.05 -13.70
N ARG A 68 17.85 7.99 -13.01
CA ARG A 68 18.75 7.73 -11.88
C ARG A 68 18.56 8.79 -10.81
N ILE A 69 17.56 8.59 -9.97
CA ILE A 69 17.31 9.45 -8.81
C ILE A 69 18.21 8.95 -7.67
N PRO A 70 19.24 9.71 -7.24
CA PRO A 70 20.19 9.27 -6.23
C PRO A 70 19.67 9.45 -4.79
N PHE A 71 18.43 9.89 -4.63
CA PHE A 71 17.85 10.25 -3.34
C PHE A 71 16.88 9.20 -2.83
N ARG A 72 16.81 9.07 -1.51
CA ARG A 72 15.70 8.39 -0.82
C ARG A 72 14.73 9.44 -0.30
N PHE A 73 13.45 9.28 -0.59
CA PHE A 73 12.39 10.10 -0.03
C PHE A 73 11.69 9.37 1.10
N ARG A 74 11.45 10.06 2.21
CA ARG A 74 10.65 9.55 3.32
C ARG A 74 9.56 10.56 3.65
N GLN A 75 8.32 10.14 3.60
CA GLN A 75 7.21 10.92 4.14
C GLN A 75 7.06 10.65 5.63
N ASP A 76 7.12 11.70 6.43
CA ASP A 76 6.91 11.61 7.87
C ASP A 76 5.42 11.38 8.21
N PRO A 77 5.10 10.98 9.45
CA PRO A 77 3.73 10.71 9.83
C PRO A 77 2.87 11.98 9.83
N GLY A 78 1.63 11.88 9.33
CA GLY A 78 0.71 13.00 9.29
C GLY A 78 -0.59 12.67 8.54
N PRO A 79 -1.56 13.59 8.50
CA PRO A 79 -2.84 13.37 7.83
C PRO A 79 -2.72 13.08 6.33
N ALA A 80 -1.66 13.57 5.69
CA ALA A 80 -1.41 13.38 4.26
C ALA A 80 -0.44 12.23 3.95
N ASN A 81 -0.02 11.44 4.96
CA ASN A 81 0.89 10.32 4.75
C ASN A 81 0.23 9.26 3.86
N ALA A 82 0.90 8.79 2.80
CA ALA A 82 0.32 7.85 1.84
C ALA A 82 -0.08 6.49 2.45
N LEU A 83 0.54 6.09 3.58
CA LEU A 83 0.20 4.90 4.37
C LEU A 83 -0.89 5.16 5.42
N GLY A 84 -1.42 6.39 5.50
CA GLY A 84 -2.43 6.79 6.46
C GLY A 84 -1.91 6.74 7.91
N ARG A 85 -2.77 6.34 8.84
CA ARG A 85 -2.50 6.37 10.29
C ARG A 85 -2.05 5.04 10.88
N VAL A 86 -2.23 3.93 10.16
CA VAL A 86 -1.84 2.61 10.62
C VAL A 86 -1.43 1.71 9.46
N LYS A 87 -0.40 0.90 9.70
CA LYS A 87 0.12 -0.13 8.80
C LYS A 87 0.10 -1.47 9.53
N PHE A 88 -0.30 -2.54 8.86
CA PHE A 88 -0.39 -3.90 9.38
C PHE A 88 0.62 -4.80 8.70
N MET A 89 1.53 -5.37 9.49
CA MET A 89 2.73 -6.02 8.99
C MET A 89 2.64 -7.53 9.12
N PHE A 90 2.78 -8.20 7.99
CA PHE A 90 2.93 -9.65 7.86
C PHE A 90 4.13 -9.93 6.94
N PRO A 91 5.35 -10.09 7.49
CA PRO A 91 6.57 -10.27 6.70
C PRO A 91 6.41 -11.37 5.64
N ASN A 92 6.76 -11.05 4.40
CA ASN A 92 6.65 -11.96 3.26
C ASN A 92 7.65 -11.58 2.16
N ARG A 93 7.95 -12.53 1.28
CA ARG A 93 8.92 -12.37 0.18
C ARG A 93 8.53 -11.32 -0.88
N PHE A 94 7.29 -10.84 -0.86
CA PHE A 94 6.76 -9.88 -1.83
C PHE A 94 6.76 -8.44 -1.31
N ASN A 95 7.17 -8.21 -0.06
CA ASN A 95 7.15 -6.91 0.61
C ASN A 95 5.76 -6.24 0.63
N VAL A 96 4.69 -7.04 0.65
CA VAL A 96 3.29 -6.56 0.70
C VAL A 96 2.87 -6.38 2.15
N TYR A 97 2.05 -5.37 2.43
CA TYR A 97 1.42 -5.13 3.73
C TYR A 97 0.03 -4.50 3.54
N LEU A 98 -0.76 -4.49 4.62
CA LEU A 98 -2.04 -3.78 4.69
C LEU A 98 -1.80 -2.40 5.30
N HIS A 99 -2.53 -1.37 4.86
CA HIS A 99 -2.39 -0.03 5.44
C HIS A 99 -3.64 0.84 5.26
N ASP A 100 -3.71 1.91 6.04
CA ASP A 100 -4.67 3.00 5.90
C ASP A 100 -4.34 3.88 4.67
N THR A 101 -5.20 4.83 4.32
CA THR A 101 -4.95 5.79 3.25
C THR A 101 -5.69 7.11 3.51
N PRO A 102 -5.10 8.25 3.13
CA PRO A 102 -5.80 9.53 3.18
C PRO A 102 -6.87 9.65 2.07
N SER A 103 -6.74 8.88 0.99
CA SER A 103 -7.64 8.91 -0.18
C SER A 103 -8.81 7.92 -0.03
N ARG A 104 -9.70 8.18 0.94
CA ARG A 104 -10.83 7.27 1.25
C ARG A 104 -11.86 7.20 0.13
N GLU A 105 -12.01 8.25 -0.65
CA GLU A 105 -12.89 8.34 -1.80
C GLU A 105 -12.63 7.26 -2.86
N LEU A 106 -11.42 6.69 -2.90
CA LEU A 106 -11.06 5.63 -3.84
C LEU A 106 -11.75 4.29 -3.52
N PHE A 107 -12.26 4.08 -2.31
CA PHE A 107 -13.05 2.89 -1.99
C PHE A 107 -14.42 2.89 -2.67
N ASN A 108 -14.93 4.05 -3.11
CA ASN A 108 -16.20 4.14 -3.83
C ASN A 108 -16.09 3.77 -5.33
N LYS A 109 -14.88 3.45 -5.83
CA LYS A 109 -14.68 3.04 -7.22
C LYS A 109 -14.93 1.54 -7.41
N THR A 110 -15.52 1.17 -8.55
CA THR A 110 -15.81 -0.23 -8.90
C THR A 110 -14.54 -1.04 -9.18
N VAL A 111 -13.56 -0.44 -9.86
CA VAL A 111 -12.21 -0.99 -10.05
C VAL A 111 -11.29 -0.33 -9.03
N ARG A 112 -10.55 -1.11 -8.24
CA ARG A 112 -9.72 -0.60 -7.12
C ARG A 112 -8.24 -0.98 -7.20
N SER A 113 -7.75 -1.34 -8.38
CA SER A 113 -6.35 -1.70 -8.64
C SER A 113 -5.37 -0.50 -8.65
N PHE A 114 -5.65 0.56 -7.89
CA PHE A 114 -4.87 1.81 -7.87
C PHE A 114 -3.69 1.79 -6.88
N SER A 115 -3.15 0.62 -6.54
CA SER A 115 -2.01 0.52 -5.63
C SER A 115 -0.78 -0.01 -6.34
N SER A 116 0.39 0.47 -5.95
CA SER A 116 1.68 -0.04 -6.41
C SER A 116 2.04 -1.41 -5.79
N GLY A 117 1.03 -2.17 -5.32
CA GLY A 117 1.20 -3.53 -4.80
C GLY A 117 0.79 -3.77 -3.34
N CYS A 118 0.62 -2.72 -2.52
CA CYS A 118 0.13 -2.86 -1.13
C CYS A 118 -1.40 -2.76 -1.05
N VAL A 119 -1.99 -3.33 0.02
CA VAL A 119 -3.45 -3.44 0.15
C VAL A 119 -3.97 -2.37 1.11
N ARG A 120 -4.86 -1.50 0.62
CA ARG A 120 -5.50 -0.47 1.45
C ARG A 120 -6.72 -1.06 2.17
N ALA A 121 -6.85 -0.79 3.46
CA ALA A 121 -8.01 -1.16 4.25
C ALA A 121 -9.00 0.02 4.39
N GLU A 122 -10.29 -0.23 4.20
CA GLU A 122 -11.34 0.80 4.25
C GLU A 122 -11.65 1.27 5.68
N ASN A 123 -11.72 0.32 6.63
CA ASN A 123 -11.84 0.60 8.06
C ASN A 123 -10.59 0.15 8.84
N PRO A 124 -9.44 0.82 8.67
CA PRO A 124 -8.20 0.40 9.29
C PRO A 124 -8.22 0.60 10.81
N LEU A 125 -8.92 1.62 11.33
CA LEU A 125 -8.98 1.81 12.79
C LEU A 125 -9.82 0.73 13.48
N GLY A 126 -10.94 0.30 12.88
CA GLY A 126 -11.71 -0.83 13.40
C GLY A 126 -10.93 -2.14 13.35
N LEU A 127 -10.16 -2.36 12.28
CA LEU A 127 -9.25 -3.52 12.21
C LEU A 127 -8.16 -3.45 13.28
N ALA A 128 -7.54 -2.28 13.49
CA ALA A 128 -6.53 -2.12 14.53
C ALA A 128 -7.10 -2.40 15.93
N GLU A 129 -8.28 -1.86 16.24
CA GLU A 129 -8.99 -2.08 17.50
C GLU A 129 -9.29 -3.57 17.73
N TYR A 130 -9.81 -4.27 16.72
CA TYR A 130 -10.06 -5.71 16.77
C TYR A 130 -8.77 -6.50 17.06
N LEU A 131 -7.69 -6.20 16.33
CA LEU A 131 -6.42 -6.91 16.47
C LEU A 131 -5.72 -6.67 17.81
N THR A 132 -5.95 -5.52 18.44
CA THR A 132 -5.35 -5.17 19.73
C THR A 132 -6.26 -5.46 20.92
N ALA A 133 -7.47 -5.99 20.71
CA ALA A 133 -8.47 -6.17 21.77
C ALA A 133 -7.97 -7.05 22.94
N ASP A 134 -7.13 -8.06 22.65
CA ASP A 134 -6.55 -8.95 23.66
C ASP A 134 -5.30 -8.36 24.35
N LEU A 135 -4.83 -7.17 23.95
CA LEU A 135 -3.63 -6.56 24.52
C LEU A 135 -3.98 -5.67 25.73
N PRO A 136 -3.42 -5.94 26.92
CA PRO A 136 -3.69 -5.13 28.10
C PRO A 136 -3.46 -3.63 27.88
N GLY A 137 -4.48 -2.86 28.21
CA GLY A 137 -4.47 -1.40 28.09
C GLY A 137 -4.56 -0.86 26.67
N TRP A 138 -4.87 -1.68 25.65
CA TRP A 138 -5.19 -1.20 24.30
C TRP A 138 -6.70 -1.09 24.11
N ASP A 139 -7.24 0.09 24.40
CA ASP A 139 -8.61 0.46 24.07
C ASP A 139 -8.64 1.48 22.92
N ARG A 140 -9.84 1.80 22.44
CA ARG A 140 -10.06 2.80 21.40
C ARG A 140 -9.42 4.15 21.75
N LYS A 141 -9.57 4.59 23.00
CA LYS A 141 -9.05 5.88 23.48
C LYS A 141 -7.53 5.94 23.39
N ARG A 142 -6.82 4.87 23.76
CA ARG A 142 -5.37 4.79 23.62
C ARG A 142 -4.95 4.81 22.16
N ILE A 143 -5.64 4.09 21.27
CA ILE A 143 -5.36 4.12 19.82
C ILE A 143 -5.45 5.56 19.31
N GLU A 144 -6.52 6.27 19.65
CA GLU A 144 -6.72 7.67 19.26
C GLU A 144 -5.64 8.60 19.83
N ASN A 145 -5.23 8.41 21.09
CA ASN A 145 -4.15 9.18 21.70
C ASN A 145 -2.80 8.93 21.01
N VAL A 146 -2.49 7.67 20.69
CA VAL A 146 -1.27 7.31 19.94
C VAL A 146 -1.30 7.95 18.57
N ILE A 147 -2.42 7.88 17.85
CA ILE A 147 -2.59 8.56 16.56
C ILE A 147 -2.39 10.08 16.72
N ALA A 148 -3.07 10.72 17.68
CA ALA A 148 -2.98 12.15 17.94
C ALA A 148 -1.55 12.61 18.24
N SER A 149 -0.74 11.78 18.91
CA SER A 149 0.66 12.08 19.21
C SER A 149 1.55 12.25 17.98
N ARG A 150 1.14 11.69 16.82
CA ARG A 150 1.91 11.59 15.57
C ARG A 150 3.26 10.87 15.70
N LYS A 151 3.56 10.29 16.87
CA LYS A 151 4.76 9.49 17.08
C LYS A 151 4.54 8.09 16.55
N THR A 152 5.49 7.61 15.76
CA THR A 152 5.48 6.23 15.27
C THR A 152 5.50 5.28 16.45
N THR A 153 4.52 4.38 16.51
CA THR A 153 4.36 3.43 17.62
C THR A 153 4.13 2.04 17.07
N VAL A 154 5.00 1.10 17.41
CA VAL A 154 4.90 -0.30 17.00
C VAL A 154 4.21 -1.10 18.09
N VAL A 155 3.21 -1.90 17.71
CA VAL A 155 2.45 -2.76 18.63
C VAL A 155 2.50 -4.18 18.11
N LYS A 156 3.17 -5.05 18.87
CA LYS A 156 3.24 -6.48 18.56
C LYS A 156 1.92 -7.14 18.96
N LEU A 157 1.41 -8.01 18.11
CA LEU A 157 0.23 -8.81 18.41
C LEU A 157 0.60 -9.90 19.43
N ALA A 158 -0.33 -10.21 20.34
CA ALA A 158 -0.14 -11.30 21.30
C ALA A 158 -0.05 -12.66 20.59
N ARG A 159 -0.84 -12.84 19.53
CA ARG A 159 -0.87 -14.02 18.69
C ARG A 159 -0.74 -13.60 17.23
N PRO A 160 0.19 -14.16 16.46
CA PRO A 160 0.25 -13.90 15.03
C PRO A 160 -1.06 -14.30 14.34
N LEU A 161 -1.59 -13.43 13.47
CA LEU A 161 -2.82 -13.69 12.72
C LEU A 161 -2.47 -14.16 11.30
N PRO A 162 -2.91 -15.35 10.86
CA PRO A 162 -2.74 -15.77 9.47
C PRO A 162 -3.44 -14.83 8.49
N VAL A 163 -2.74 -14.45 7.41
CA VAL A 163 -3.25 -13.61 6.33
C VAL A 163 -3.09 -14.37 5.02
N HIS A 164 -4.19 -14.52 4.28
CA HIS A 164 -4.21 -15.16 2.97
C HIS A 164 -4.59 -14.15 1.89
N LEU A 165 -3.67 -13.90 0.97
CA LEU A 165 -3.90 -13.09 -0.23
C LEU A 165 -4.14 -14.03 -1.40
N THR A 166 -5.41 -14.26 -1.70
CA THR A 166 -5.87 -15.13 -2.78
C THR A 166 -6.31 -14.31 -4.00
N TYR A 167 -6.39 -14.97 -5.14
CA TYR A 167 -6.90 -14.38 -6.38
C TYR A 167 -7.85 -15.38 -7.00
N SER A 168 -9.14 -15.06 -6.97
CA SER A 168 -10.21 -15.86 -7.55
C SER A 168 -11.12 -14.94 -8.34
N THR A 169 -11.34 -15.26 -9.60
CA THR A 169 -12.29 -14.56 -10.50
C THR A 169 -13.71 -15.12 -10.38
N VAL A 170 -13.85 -16.30 -9.74
CA VAL A 170 -15.13 -16.95 -9.46
C VAL A 170 -15.17 -17.44 -8.02
N TRP A 171 -16.28 -17.21 -7.31
CA TRP A 171 -16.54 -17.83 -6.00
C TRP A 171 -18.04 -17.98 -5.71
N PHE A 172 -18.36 -18.88 -4.77
CA PHE A 172 -19.71 -19.04 -4.24
C PHE A 172 -19.93 -18.08 -3.08
N GLY A 173 -20.98 -17.28 -3.17
CA GLY A 173 -21.52 -16.47 -2.09
C GLY A 173 -22.54 -17.26 -1.26
N GLU A 174 -23.16 -16.55 -0.31
CA GLU A 174 -24.25 -17.12 0.48
C GLU A 174 -25.42 -17.58 -0.41
N GLY A 175 -26.10 -18.64 0.01
CA GLY A 175 -27.25 -19.21 -0.71
C GLY A 175 -26.93 -19.89 -2.05
N GLY A 176 -25.65 -20.15 -2.35
CA GLY A 176 -25.24 -20.80 -3.60
C GLY A 176 -25.11 -19.85 -4.79
N THR A 177 -25.18 -18.54 -4.55
CA THR A 177 -25.02 -17.51 -5.58
C THR A 177 -23.59 -17.55 -6.13
N ILE A 178 -23.41 -17.57 -7.45
CA ILE A 178 -22.09 -17.54 -8.08
C ILE A 178 -21.73 -16.10 -8.40
N HIS A 179 -20.55 -15.66 -7.97
CA HIS A 179 -20.01 -14.35 -8.29
C HIS A 179 -18.85 -14.47 -9.28
N PHE A 180 -18.87 -13.62 -10.30
CA PHE A 180 -17.79 -13.45 -11.28
C PHE A 180 -17.13 -12.07 -11.13
N ARG A 181 -15.83 -11.99 -11.40
CA ARG A 181 -15.06 -10.74 -11.46
C ARG A 181 -14.09 -10.80 -12.64
N ASP A 182 -13.75 -9.61 -13.13
CA ASP A 182 -12.79 -9.46 -14.23
C ASP A 182 -11.41 -10.00 -13.85
N ASP A 183 -10.77 -10.69 -14.79
CA ASP A 183 -9.40 -11.20 -14.67
C ASP A 183 -8.38 -10.07 -14.93
N VAL A 184 -8.29 -9.14 -13.98
CA VAL A 184 -7.38 -7.98 -14.06
C VAL A 184 -5.89 -8.33 -14.13
N TYR A 185 -5.51 -9.59 -13.87
CA TYR A 185 -4.12 -10.05 -13.95
C TYR A 185 -3.88 -11.08 -15.06
N ALA A 186 -4.86 -11.34 -15.93
CA ALA A 186 -4.78 -12.31 -17.03
C ALA A 186 -4.29 -13.69 -16.57
N ARG A 187 -4.73 -14.15 -15.39
CA ARG A 187 -4.31 -15.43 -14.81
C ARG A 187 -5.22 -16.59 -15.20
N ASP A 188 -6.45 -16.32 -15.61
CA ASP A 188 -7.42 -17.35 -15.93
C ASP A 188 -7.03 -18.08 -17.22
N ASP A 189 -6.58 -17.35 -18.24
CA ASP A 189 -6.07 -17.96 -19.48
C ASP A 189 -4.82 -18.82 -19.23
N LEU A 190 -3.90 -18.34 -18.38
CA LEU A 190 -2.71 -19.10 -17.99
C LEU A 190 -3.08 -20.37 -17.21
N MET A 191 -4.05 -20.26 -16.29
CA MET A 191 -4.54 -21.39 -15.50
C MET A 191 -5.26 -22.40 -16.39
N TYR A 192 -6.10 -21.94 -17.32
CA TYR A 192 -6.78 -22.79 -18.30
C TYR A 192 -5.76 -23.56 -19.15
N GLN A 193 -4.74 -22.88 -19.67
CA GLN A 193 -3.67 -23.52 -20.43
C GLN A 193 -2.93 -24.59 -19.63
N ALA A 194 -2.64 -24.32 -18.35
CA ALA A 194 -1.96 -25.27 -17.48
C ALA A 194 -2.81 -26.51 -17.15
N LEU A 195 -4.13 -26.35 -17.01
CA LEU A 195 -5.05 -27.44 -16.63
C LEU A 195 -5.51 -28.28 -17.83
N PHE A 196 -5.75 -27.65 -18.97
CA PHE A 196 -6.45 -28.26 -20.12
C PHE A 196 -5.63 -28.20 -21.42
N GLY A 197 -4.43 -27.60 -21.41
CA GLY A 197 -3.64 -27.33 -22.61
C GLY A 197 -4.12 -26.08 -23.35
N TYR A 198 -3.47 -25.75 -24.46
CA TYR A 198 -3.89 -24.62 -25.30
C TYR A 198 -5.35 -24.82 -25.75
N PRO A 199 -6.25 -23.85 -25.52
CA PRO A 199 -7.53 -23.89 -26.19
C PRO A 199 -7.27 -23.87 -27.70
N PRO A 200 -7.97 -24.69 -28.51
CA PRO A 200 -7.98 -24.46 -29.95
C PRO A 200 -8.37 -22.99 -30.15
N SER A 201 -7.54 -22.26 -30.89
CA SER A 201 -7.60 -20.80 -31.06
C SER A 201 -9.03 -20.28 -30.92
N ARG A 202 -9.28 -19.46 -29.89
CA ARG A 202 -10.58 -18.81 -29.68
C ARG A 202 -10.88 -18.05 -30.97
N LYS A 203 -11.70 -18.63 -31.86
CA LYS A 203 -12.24 -17.87 -33.00
C LYS A 203 -12.92 -16.68 -32.35
N GLN A 204 -12.48 -15.48 -32.72
CA GLN A 204 -13.15 -14.25 -32.32
C GLN A 204 -14.64 -14.46 -32.59
N VAL A 205 -15.44 -14.47 -31.53
CA VAL A 205 -16.89 -14.39 -31.69
C VAL A 205 -17.11 -13.01 -32.32
N PRO A 206 -17.70 -12.93 -33.53
CA PRO A 206 -18.01 -11.64 -34.13
C PRO A 206 -18.82 -10.83 -33.13
N GLN A 207 -18.36 -9.62 -32.82
CA GLN A 207 -19.21 -8.63 -32.16
C GLN A 207 -20.26 -8.21 -33.18
N ASP A 208 -21.40 -8.89 -33.16
CA ASP A 208 -22.60 -8.42 -33.82
C ASP A 208 -23.61 -7.91 -32.77
N ARG A 209 -23.91 -6.62 -32.95
CA ARG A 209 -25.00 -5.77 -32.40
C ARG A 209 -24.69 -4.95 -31.14
#